data_AF-A0A7R8WUR3-F1
#
_entry.id   AF-A0A7R8WUR3-F1
#
_cell.length_a   1.000
_cell.length_b   1.000
_cell.length_c   1.000
_cell.angle_alpha   90.00
_cell.angle_beta   90.00
_cell.angle_gamma   90.00
#
_symmetry.space_group_name_H-M   'P 1'
#
loop_
_entity.id
_entity.type
_entity.pdbx_description
1 polymer ?
#
loop_
_entity_poly.entity_id
_entity_poly.type
_entity_poly.pdbx_seq_one_letter_code
_entity_poly.pdbx_strand_id
1 'polypeptide(L)'
;MSGGSDVMTAPAMEYCPPNVTLSEFWVNHGVSLCLMETIFSSLQVGWMILLGSVQYLYFRKHGSPRDLSLRPPSKLYSFQLFLHVLFPLLSVAQIFIVLAEGGLIYGYMVLSLASTAVAWPLALLLLTQERRSILPTIPTPGHGLVLLVFWTITLVKENLAFINIKNVHWWFILKSHMDEAAMAIFVIRYGAALCIFFLGLKAPGIANTPPGARLLEDRQNVSL
;
A
#
# COMPACT_ATOMS: atom_id res chain seq x y z
N MET A 1 -10.28 -1.54 59.37
CA MET A 1 -11.06 -1.02 58.22
C MET A 1 -10.12 -0.17 57.39
N SER A 2 -9.51 -0.73 56.35
CA SER A 2 -8.75 0.00 55.35
C SER A 2 -9.30 -0.45 54.01
N GLY A 3 -10.15 0.40 53.43
CA GLY A 3 -10.69 0.21 52.08
C GLY A 3 -9.62 0.59 51.08
N GLY A 4 -9.09 -0.41 50.39
CA GLY A 4 -8.29 -0.22 49.19
C GLY A 4 -9.21 0.21 48.06
N SER A 5 -8.99 1.40 47.54
CA SER A 5 -9.65 1.90 46.34
C SER A 5 -9.10 1.13 45.14
N ASP A 6 -9.82 0.12 44.68
CA ASP A 6 -9.62 -0.46 43.34
C ASP A 6 -10.03 0.61 42.31
N VAL A 7 -9.05 1.43 41.91
CA VAL A 7 -9.18 2.25 40.72
C VAL A 7 -9.14 1.28 39.55
N MET A 8 -10.32 1.00 39.01
CA MET A 8 -10.51 0.29 37.74
C MET A 8 -9.94 1.17 36.61
N THR A 9 -8.61 1.18 36.46
CA THR A 9 -7.96 1.71 35.28
C THR A 9 -8.42 0.85 34.11
N ALA A 10 -9.13 1.46 33.16
CA ALA A 10 -9.38 0.83 31.87
C ALA A 10 -8.04 0.27 31.35
N PRO A 11 -8.01 -0.98 30.84
CA PRO A 11 -6.76 -1.56 30.35
C PRO A 11 -6.23 -0.64 29.25
N ALA A 12 -5.08 -0.01 29.51
CA ALA A 12 -4.41 0.79 28.50
C ALA A 12 -4.04 -0.16 27.36
N MET A 13 -4.51 0.11 26.14
CA MET A 13 -4.07 -0.67 24.98
C MET A 13 -2.58 -0.46 24.79
N GLU A 14 -1.79 -1.51 24.97
CA GLU A 14 -0.36 -1.47 24.75
C GLU A 14 -0.06 -1.31 23.25
N TYR A 15 0.94 -0.49 22.93
CA TYR A 15 1.28 -0.21 21.53
C TYR A 15 2.01 -1.39 20.87
N CYS A 16 2.96 -1.99 21.58
CA CYS A 16 3.67 -3.22 21.19
C CYS A 16 3.40 -4.32 22.23
N PRO A 17 3.61 -5.61 21.88
CA PRO A 17 3.57 -6.70 22.85
C PRO A 17 4.60 -6.53 23.98
N PRO A 18 4.34 -7.10 25.16
CA PRO A 18 5.29 -7.05 26.27
C PRO A 18 6.62 -7.70 25.85
N ASN A 19 7.74 -7.09 26.23
CA ASN A 19 9.12 -7.42 25.84
C ASN A 19 9.55 -7.01 24.41
N VAL A 20 8.72 -6.28 23.66
CA VAL A 20 9.10 -5.72 22.35
C VAL A 20 9.15 -4.19 22.44
N THR A 21 10.32 -3.61 22.13
CA THR A 21 10.49 -2.15 22.09
C THR A 21 10.57 -1.63 20.65
N LEU A 22 10.30 -0.34 20.48
CA LEU A 22 10.48 0.37 19.21
C LEU A 22 11.94 0.78 18.95
N SER A 23 12.81 0.71 19.96
CA SER A 23 14.22 1.14 19.86
C SER A 23 15.16 0.04 19.36
N GLU A 24 14.71 -1.22 19.35
CA GLU A 24 15.52 -2.37 18.99
C GLU A 24 15.29 -2.78 17.53
N PHE A 25 16.24 -2.39 16.66
CA PHE A 25 16.13 -2.55 15.21
C PHE A 25 16.50 -3.95 14.69
N TRP A 26 17.37 -4.69 15.39
CA TRP A 26 17.80 -6.02 14.96
C TRP A 26 18.16 -6.91 16.15
N VAL A 27 17.24 -7.76 16.58
CA VAL A 27 17.38 -8.64 17.74
C VAL A 27 16.95 -10.05 17.35
N ASN A 28 17.71 -11.07 17.77
CA ASN A 28 17.45 -12.49 17.48
C ASN A 28 17.25 -12.79 15.98
N HIS A 29 18.18 -12.33 15.13
CA HIS A 29 18.17 -12.55 13.68
C HIS A 29 16.99 -11.94 12.92
N GLY A 30 16.35 -10.89 13.45
CA GLY A 30 15.32 -10.18 12.71
C GLY A 30 14.93 -8.82 13.27
N VAL A 31 14.00 -8.16 12.55
CA VAL A 31 13.37 -6.90 12.97
C VAL A 31 12.08 -7.23 13.70
N SER A 32 11.78 -6.52 14.79
CA SER A 32 10.53 -6.71 15.51
C SER A 32 9.33 -6.33 14.62
N LEU A 33 8.26 -7.14 14.70
CA LEU A 33 7.05 -6.91 13.92
C LEU A 33 6.44 -5.53 14.21
N CYS A 34 6.42 -5.13 15.49
CA CYS A 34 5.90 -3.84 15.93
C CYS A 34 6.65 -2.69 15.22
N LEU A 35 7.98 -2.67 15.29
CA LEU A 35 8.79 -1.63 14.67
C LEU A 35 8.61 -1.56 13.15
N MET A 36 8.63 -2.74 12.50
CA MET A 36 8.45 -2.84 11.06
C MET A 36 7.10 -2.28 10.63
N GLU A 37 6.00 -2.75 11.23
CA GLU A 37 4.66 -2.28 10.90
C GLU A 37 4.51 -0.79 11.18
N THR A 38 5.05 -0.27 12.28
CA THR A 38 5.03 1.16 12.59
C THR A 38 5.72 1.99 11.51
N ILE A 39 6.99 1.68 11.19
CA ILE A 39 7.78 2.47 10.22
C ILE A 39 7.14 2.45 8.84
N PHE A 40 6.82 1.26 8.32
CA PHE A 40 6.30 1.15 6.95
C PHE A 40 4.90 1.74 6.82
N SER A 41 4.03 1.55 7.82
CA SER A 41 2.68 2.13 7.79
C SER A 41 2.72 3.65 7.85
N SER A 42 3.53 4.23 8.73
CA SER A 42 3.74 5.68 8.82
C SER A 42 4.35 6.25 7.54
N LEU A 43 5.34 5.57 6.96
CA LEU A 43 5.98 5.99 5.72
C LEU A 43 4.99 5.96 4.54
N GLN A 44 4.22 4.88 4.39
CA GLN A 44 3.22 4.76 3.31
C GLN A 44 2.15 5.84 3.40
N VAL A 45 1.52 5.99 4.57
CA VAL A 45 0.43 6.97 4.73
C VAL A 45 0.94 8.40 4.64
N GLY A 46 2.11 8.69 5.23
CA GLY A 46 2.74 10.00 5.13
C GLY A 46 3.09 10.37 3.68
N TRP A 47 3.66 9.43 2.93
CA TRP A 47 3.97 9.61 1.50
C TRP A 47 2.72 9.96 0.69
N MET A 48 1.62 9.23 0.91
CA MET A 48 0.36 9.46 0.18
C MET A 48 -0.36 10.74 0.62
N ILE A 49 -0.37 11.06 1.91
CA ILE A 49 -0.98 12.29 2.40
C ILE A 49 -0.23 13.52 1.89
N LEU A 50 1.11 13.51 1.92
CA LEU A 50 1.91 14.66 1.53
C LEU A 50 2.05 14.75 0.01
N LEU A 51 2.77 13.78 -0.60
CA LEU A 51 3.10 13.85 -2.02
C LEU A 51 1.95 13.39 -2.91
N GLY A 52 1.19 12.38 -2.47
CA GLY A 52 0.00 11.91 -3.19
C GLY A 52 -1.07 12.98 -3.31
N SER A 53 -1.38 13.70 -2.22
CA SER A 53 -2.35 14.80 -2.25
C SER A 53 -1.85 15.98 -3.08
N VAL A 54 -0.57 16.37 -2.96
CA VAL A 54 0.01 17.43 -3.79
C VAL A 54 -0.10 17.07 -5.27
N GLN A 55 0.29 15.85 -5.64
CA GLN A 55 0.17 15.38 -7.01
C GLN A 55 -1.30 15.36 -7.46
N TYR A 56 -2.21 14.86 -6.64
CA TYR A 56 -3.65 14.83 -6.95
C TYR A 56 -4.21 16.23 -7.20
N LEU A 57 -3.91 17.20 -6.33
CA LEU A 57 -4.35 18.59 -6.47
C LEU A 57 -3.75 19.25 -7.70
N TYR A 58 -2.48 18.96 -8.01
CA TYR A 58 -1.82 19.44 -9.21
C TYR A 58 -2.51 18.94 -10.48
N PHE A 59 -2.84 17.64 -10.55
CA PHE A 59 -3.62 17.06 -11.63
C PHE A 59 -5.06 17.61 -11.68
N ARG A 60 -5.69 17.89 -10.53
CA ARG A 60 -7.04 18.48 -10.50
C ARG A 60 -7.07 19.90 -11.04
N LYS A 61 -6.01 20.68 -10.80
CA LYS A 61 -5.91 22.09 -11.20
C LYS A 61 -5.42 22.26 -12.64
N HIS A 62 -4.47 21.44 -13.09
CA HIS A 62 -3.79 21.64 -14.38
C HIS A 62 -3.99 20.48 -15.36
N GLY A 63 -4.64 19.40 -14.95
CA GLY A 63 -4.83 18.23 -15.81
C GLY A 63 -5.91 18.47 -16.87
N SER A 64 -5.54 18.30 -18.14
CA SER A 64 -6.49 18.27 -19.25
C SER A 64 -7.12 16.88 -19.35
N PRO A 65 -8.43 16.75 -19.65
CA PRO A 65 -9.06 15.45 -19.89
C PRO A 65 -8.36 14.69 -21.03
N ARG A 66 -8.14 13.38 -20.85
CA ARG A 66 -7.73 12.49 -21.94
C ARG A 66 -8.94 12.18 -22.81
N ASP A 67 -8.76 12.22 -24.13
CA ASP A 67 -9.75 11.69 -25.06
C ASP A 67 -10.00 10.19 -24.76
N LEU A 68 -11.28 9.82 -24.68
CA LEU A 68 -11.71 8.45 -24.45
C LEU A 68 -11.30 7.52 -25.60
N SER A 69 -11.17 8.04 -26.82
CA SER A 69 -10.72 7.28 -28.00
C SER A 69 -9.31 6.70 -27.79
N LEU A 70 -8.46 7.41 -27.06
CA LEU A 70 -7.08 7.03 -26.72
C LEU A 70 -6.97 6.21 -25.43
N ARG A 71 -8.11 5.81 -24.82
CA ARG A 71 -8.16 5.04 -23.56
C ARG A 71 -8.63 3.61 -23.82
N PRO A 72 -7.77 2.72 -24.33
CA PRO A 72 -8.17 1.34 -24.59
C PRO A 72 -8.63 0.66 -23.30
N PRO A 73 -9.67 -0.21 -23.36
CA PRO A 73 -10.04 -1.06 -22.26
C PRO A 73 -8.88 -2.03 -21.98
N SER A 74 -8.27 -1.90 -20.81
CA SER A 74 -7.12 -2.72 -20.40
C SER A 74 -7.53 -3.65 -19.27
N LYS A 75 -7.55 -4.96 -19.54
CA LYS A 75 -7.79 -5.99 -18.50
C LYS A 75 -6.75 -5.89 -17.38
N LEU A 76 -5.52 -5.50 -17.71
CA LEU A 76 -4.44 -5.30 -16.74
C LEU A 76 -4.72 -4.14 -15.79
N TYR A 77 -5.33 -3.04 -16.27
CA TYR A 77 -5.78 -1.96 -15.37
C TYR A 77 -6.90 -2.42 -14.44
N SER A 78 -7.85 -3.21 -14.95
CA SER A 78 -8.92 -3.78 -14.10
C SER A 78 -8.34 -4.66 -13.00
N PHE A 79 -7.35 -5.49 -13.35
CA PHE A 79 -6.61 -6.30 -12.38
C PHE A 79 -5.82 -5.44 -11.38
N GLN A 80 -5.15 -4.37 -11.83
CA GLN A 80 -4.46 -3.42 -10.95
C GLN A 80 -5.43 -2.76 -9.95
N LEU A 81 -6.65 -2.42 -10.37
CA LEU A 81 -7.71 -1.92 -9.50
C LEU A 81 -8.15 -2.95 -8.47
N PHE A 82 -8.36 -4.18 -8.92
CA PHE A 82 -8.68 -5.30 -8.03
C PHE A 82 -7.59 -5.47 -6.96
N LEU A 83 -6.31 -5.42 -7.32
CA LEU A 83 -5.22 -5.50 -6.35
C LEU A 83 -5.25 -4.35 -5.33
N HIS A 84 -5.57 -3.12 -5.75
CA HIS A 84 -5.71 -1.99 -4.82
C HIS A 84 -6.82 -2.17 -3.78
N VAL A 85 -7.90 -2.85 -4.16
CA VAL A 85 -9.01 -3.16 -3.24
C VAL A 85 -8.70 -4.41 -2.41
N LEU A 86 -7.99 -5.38 -2.98
CA LEU A 86 -7.63 -6.62 -2.30
C LEU A 86 -6.72 -6.37 -1.08
N PHE A 87 -5.73 -5.48 -1.19
CA PHE A 87 -4.80 -5.20 -0.09
C PHE A 87 -5.43 -4.75 1.24
N PRO A 88 -6.32 -3.74 1.28
CA PRO A 88 -7.01 -3.37 2.51
C PRO A 88 -7.90 -4.50 3.03
N LEU A 89 -8.54 -5.29 2.14
CA LEU A 89 -9.32 -6.46 2.56
C LEU A 89 -8.46 -7.54 3.24
N LEU A 90 -7.26 -7.80 2.71
CA LEU A 90 -6.31 -8.74 3.32
C LEU A 90 -5.84 -8.23 4.70
N SER A 91 -5.67 -6.92 4.86
CA SER A 91 -5.29 -6.32 6.14
C SER A 91 -6.39 -6.43 7.19
N VAL A 92 -7.65 -6.26 6.78
CA VAL A 92 -8.83 -6.50 7.63
C VAL A 92 -8.92 -7.98 8.02
N ALA A 93 -8.74 -8.90 7.06
CA ALA A 93 -8.77 -10.33 7.30
C ALA A 93 -7.70 -10.77 8.32
N GLN A 94 -6.51 -10.17 8.29
CA GLN A 94 -5.46 -10.43 9.29
C GLN A 94 -5.89 -10.10 10.72
N ILE A 95 -6.62 -9.00 10.92
CA ILE A 95 -7.14 -8.62 12.25
C ILE A 95 -8.20 -9.63 12.72
N PHE A 96 -9.07 -10.08 11.83
CA PHE A 96 -10.07 -11.10 12.16
C PHE A 96 -9.43 -12.43 12.59
N ILE A 97 -8.32 -12.82 11.96
CA ILE A 97 -7.56 -14.01 12.35
C ILE A 97 -7.06 -13.88 13.80
N VAL A 98 -6.44 -12.74 14.12
CA VAL A 98 -5.91 -12.49 15.48
C VAL A 98 -7.03 -12.51 16.52
N LEU A 99 -8.18 -11.92 16.21
CA LEU A 99 -9.34 -11.94 17.08
C LEU A 99 -9.93 -13.34 17.27
N ALA A 100 -9.99 -14.14 16.22
CA ALA A 100 -10.51 -15.50 16.27
C ALA A 100 -9.62 -16.46 17.08
N GLU A 101 -8.32 -16.19 17.19
CA GLU A 101 -7.40 -16.90 18.09
C GLU A 101 -7.43 -16.39 19.54
N GLY A 102 -8.27 -15.39 19.85
CA GLY A 102 -8.29 -14.76 21.18
C GLY A 102 -7.08 -13.87 21.44
N GLY A 103 -6.36 -13.46 20.39
CA GLY A 103 -5.22 -12.55 20.48
C GLY A 103 -5.63 -11.14 20.88
N LEU A 104 -4.69 -10.42 21.51
CA LEU A 104 -4.88 -9.01 21.86
C LEU A 104 -4.55 -8.11 20.65
N ILE A 105 -5.36 -7.07 20.46
CA ILE A 105 -5.08 -6.04 19.47
C ILE A 105 -4.11 -5.01 20.07
N TYR A 106 -2.95 -4.88 19.43
CA TYR A 106 -1.93 -3.89 19.80
C TYR A 106 -2.03 -2.61 18.96
N GLY A 107 -1.52 -1.50 19.49
CA GLY A 107 -1.58 -0.20 18.80
C GLY A 107 -0.92 -0.18 17.41
N TYR A 108 0.17 -0.92 17.19
CA TYR A 108 0.80 -1.01 15.86
C TYR A 108 -0.13 -1.63 14.80
N MET A 109 -1.00 -2.57 15.19
CA MET A 109 -1.95 -3.23 14.30
C MET A 109 -3.05 -2.26 13.88
N VAL A 110 -3.54 -1.46 14.83
CA VAL A 110 -4.51 -0.39 14.57
C VAL A 110 -3.91 0.67 13.64
N LEU A 111 -2.67 1.09 13.91
CA LEU A 111 -1.96 2.03 13.04
C LEU A 111 -1.81 1.49 11.62
N SER A 112 -1.40 0.23 11.46
CA SER A 112 -1.23 -0.42 10.15
C SER A 112 -2.55 -0.51 9.39
N LEU A 113 -3.63 -0.92 10.06
CA LEU A 113 -4.96 -0.98 9.47
C LEU A 113 -5.45 0.42 9.05
N ALA A 114 -5.37 1.41 9.93
CA ALA A 114 -5.80 2.77 9.64
C ALA A 114 -4.97 3.40 8.50
N SER A 115 -3.65 3.22 8.52
CA SER A 115 -2.75 3.68 7.47
C SER A 115 -3.11 3.04 6.13
N THR A 116 -3.40 1.74 6.13
CA THR A 116 -3.84 1.01 4.94
C THR A 116 -5.19 1.52 4.42
N ALA A 117 -6.17 1.71 5.31
CA ALA A 117 -7.49 2.21 4.99
C ALA A 117 -7.50 3.63 4.43
N VAL A 118 -6.47 4.44 4.70
CA VAL A 118 -6.31 5.78 4.14
C VAL A 118 -5.43 5.78 2.89
N ALA A 119 -4.24 5.19 2.95
CA ALA A 119 -3.24 5.28 1.90
C ALA A 119 -3.67 4.58 0.60
N TRP A 120 -4.33 3.41 0.69
CA TRP A 120 -4.74 2.64 -0.48
C TRP A 120 -5.88 3.30 -1.27
N PRO A 121 -6.94 3.83 -0.62
CA PRO A 121 -7.93 4.64 -1.33
C PRO A 121 -7.35 5.90 -1.95
N LEU A 122 -6.45 6.61 -1.26
CA LEU A 122 -5.77 7.78 -1.85
C LEU A 122 -4.95 7.39 -3.09
N ALA A 123 -4.23 6.27 -3.03
CA ALA A 123 -3.48 5.75 -4.16
C ALA A 123 -4.41 5.36 -5.32
N LEU A 124 -5.55 4.73 -5.03
CA LEU A 124 -6.56 4.40 -6.03
C LEU A 124 -7.17 5.66 -6.67
N LEU A 125 -7.49 6.69 -5.90
CA LEU A 125 -7.97 7.98 -6.42
C LEU A 125 -6.94 8.61 -7.35
N LEU A 126 -5.67 8.67 -6.92
CA LEU A 126 -4.59 9.19 -7.74
C LEU A 126 -4.38 8.37 -9.03
N LEU A 127 -4.43 7.04 -8.94
CA LEU A 127 -4.35 6.13 -10.09
C LEU A 127 -5.47 6.40 -11.10
N THR A 128 -6.71 6.58 -10.62
CA THR A 128 -7.83 6.91 -11.50
C THR A 128 -7.69 8.29 -12.15
N GLN A 129 -7.10 9.25 -11.43
CA GLN A 129 -6.85 10.60 -11.93
C GLN A 129 -5.75 10.61 -12.99
N GLU A 130 -4.62 9.93 -12.77
CA GLU A 130 -3.55 9.79 -13.77
C GLU A 130 -4.03 9.16 -15.08
N ARG A 131 -5.00 8.23 -14.99
CA ARG A 131 -5.60 7.62 -16.17
C ARG A 131 -6.58 8.56 -16.90
N ARG A 132 -7.24 9.49 -16.19
CA ARG A 132 -8.23 10.40 -16.76
C ARG A 132 -7.63 11.70 -17.28
N SER A 133 -6.50 12.13 -16.74
CA SER A 133 -5.90 13.43 -17.03
C SER A 133 -4.47 13.31 -17.55
N ILE A 134 -4.07 14.25 -18.42
CA ILE A 134 -2.68 14.47 -18.86
C ILE A 134 -2.21 15.81 -18.29
N LEU A 135 -0.96 15.86 -17.84
CA LEU A 135 -0.30 17.12 -17.51
C LEU A 135 0.26 17.77 -18.79
N PRO A 136 0.20 19.11 -18.90
CA PRO A 136 0.64 19.84 -20.08
C PRO A 136 2.16 19.77 -20.33
N THR A 137 2.96 19.48 -19.31
CA THR A 137 4.41 19.68 -19.33
C THR A 137 5.19 18.37 -19.54
N ILE A 138 5.00 17.71 -20.68
CA ILE A 138 5.62 16.45 -21.13
C ILE A 138 4.79 15.20 -20.77
N PRO A 139 4.32 14.43 -21.77
CA PRO A 139 3.66 13.16 -21.52
C PRO A 139 4.73 12.13 -21.12
N THR A 140 4.85 11.85 -19.83
CA THR A 140 5.63 10.70 -19.39
C THR A 140 4.83 9.43 -19.73
N PRO A 141 5.41 8.48 -20.50
CA PRO A 141 4.80 7.18 -20.72
C PRO A 141 4.97 6.34 -19.45
N GLY A 142 4.11 6.54 -18.46
CA GLY A 142 4.24 5.85 -17.17
C GLY A 142 3.33 6.39 -16.07
N HIS A 143 3.23 5.64 -14.98
CA HIS A 143 2.65 6.13 -13.73
C HIS A 143 3.55 7.21 -13.12
N GLY A 144 2.94 8.08 -12.32
CA GLY A 144 3.69 9.07 -11.55
C GLY A 144 4.65 8.41 -10.57
N LEU A 145 5.78 9.07 -10.31
CA LEU A 145 6.80 8.61 -9.37
C LEU A 145 6.22 8.31 -7.98
N VAL A 146 5.23 9.09 -7.54
CA VAL A 146 4.63 8.93 -6.20
C VAL A 146 3.95 7.57 -6.05
N LEU A 147 3.18 7.10 -7.05
CA LEU A 147 2.55 5.78 -7.02
C LEU A 147 3.59 4.66 -7.09
N LEU A 148 4.63 4.83 -7.92
CA LEU A 148 5.70 3.83 -8.03
C LEU A 148 6.47 3.66 -6.72
N VAL A 149 6.82 4.76 -6.06
CA VAL A 149 7.46 4.72 -4.73
C VAL A 149 6.52 4.12 -3.69
N PHE A 150 5.22 4.44 -3.72
CA PHE A 150 4.24 3.83 -2.82
C PHE A 150 4.22 2.29 -2.96
N TRP A 151 4.14 1.76 -4.18
CA TRP A 151 4.20 0.31 -4.42
C TRP A 151 5.57 -0.29 -4.07
N THR A 152 6.65 0.46 -4.25
CA THR A 152 8.00 0.04 -3.85
C THR A 152 8.09 -0.13 -2.34
N ILE A 153 7.57 0.82 -1.55
CA ILE A 153 7.54 0.74 -0.10
C ILE A 153 6.75 -0.51 0.34
N THR A 154 5.58 -0.76 -0.27
CA THR A 154 4.82 -2.00 -0.05
C THR A 154 5.65 -3.24 -0.34
N LEU A 155 6.34 -3.28 -1.49
CA LEU A 155 7.15 -4.43 -1.88
C LEU A 155 8.33 -4.65 -0.93
N VAL A 156 9.00 -3.58 -0.50
CA VAL A 156 10.10 -3.64 0.47
C VAL A 156 9.61 -4.17 1.81
N LYS A 157 8.45 -3.72 2.30
CA LYS A 157 7.81 -4.24 3.51
C LYS A 157 7.61 -5.76 3.44
N GLU A 158 7.01 -6.25 2.35
CA GLU A 158 6.74 -7.68 2.19
C GLU A 158 8.02 -8.52 1.99
N ASN A 159 9.07 -7.95 1.37
CA ASN A 159 10.39 -8.62 1.30
C ASN A 159 11.09 -8.67 2.64
N LEU A 160 11.00 -7.61 3.44
CA LEU A 160 11.56 -7.61 4.79
C LEU A 160 10.83 -8.63 5.67
N ALA A 161 9.52 -8.75 5.50
CA ALA A 161 8.73 -9.79 6.13
C ALA A 161 9.20 -11.20 5.74
N PHE A 162 9.46 -11.43 4.45
CA PHE A 162 9.99 -12.69 3.95
C PHE A 162 11.40 -13.03 4.51
N ILE A 163 12.29 -12.04 4.63
CA ILE A 163 13.63 -12.25 5.21
C ILE A 163 13.55 -12.66 6.69
N ASN A 164 12.53 -12.15 7.41
CA ASN A 164 12.28 -12.48 8.81
C ASN A 164 11.58 -13.84 9.02
N ILE A 165 11.47 -14.68 7.98
CA ILE A 165 10.75 -15.97 8.06
C ILE A 165 11.30 -16.94 9.12
N LYS A 166 12.58 -16.80 9.48
CA LYS A 166 13.25 -17.65 10.48
C LYS A 166 13.14 -17.12 11.91
N ASN A 167 12.48 -16.00 12.14
CA ASN A 167 12.33 -15.44 13.48
C ASN A 167 11.28 -16.23 14.28
N VAL A 168 11.65 -16.68 15.48
CA VAL A 168 10.79 -17.52 16.36
C VAL A 168 9.54 -16.78 16.85
N HIS A 169 9.57 -15.44 16.85
CA HIS A 169 8.44 -14.61 17.30
C HIS A 169 7.43 -14.26 16.19
N TRP A 170 7.59 -14.84 15.00
CA TRP A 170 6.69 -14.62 13.86
C TRP A 170 5.66 -15.73 13.71
N TRP A 171 4.54 -15.39 13.06
CA TRP A 171 3.41 -16.28 12.74
C TRP A 171 3.74 -17.44 11.78
N PHE A 172 5.01 -17.61 11.40
CA PHE A 172 5.43 -18.65 10.46
C PHE A 172 5.60 -20.03 11.09
N ILE A 173 5.47 -20.13 12.42
CA ILE A 173 5.42 -21.43 13.10
C ILE A 173 3.99 -21.94 13.09
N LEU A 174 3.64 -22.71 12.05
CA LEU A 174 2.30 -23.29 11.88
C LEU A 174 1.99 -24.27 13.03
N LYS A 175 1.30 -23.77 14.06
CA LYS A 175 0.79 -24.59 15.18
C LYS A 175 -0.74 -24.72 15.11
N SER A 176 -1.41 -23.74 14.49
CA SER A 176 -2.86 -23.59 14.41
C SER A 176 -3.34 -23.50 12.95
N HIS A 177 -4.60 -23.86 12.69
CA HIS A 177 -5.24 -23.62 11.38
C HIS A 177 -5.28 -22.13 11.01
N MET A 178 -5.26 -21.26 12.01
CA MET A 178 -5.27 -19.83 11.83
C MET A 178 -3.87 -19.29 11.48
N ASP A 179 -2.79 -19.94 11.93
CA ASP A 179 -1.42 -19.66 11.47
C ASP A 179 -1.27 -20.00 9.97
N GLU A 180 -1.88 -21.10 9.52
CA GLU A 180 -1.92 -21.48 8.11
C GLU A 180 -2.67 -20.42 7.27
N ALA A 181 -3.80 -19.91 7.79
CA ALA A 181 -4.53 -18.81 7.16
C ALA A 181 -3.70 -17.51 7.12
N ALA A 182 -2.98 -17.17 8.20
CA ALA A 182 -2.11 -16.00 8.25
C ALA A 182 -0.96 -16.11 7.23
N MET A 183 -0.37 -17.31 7.09
CA MET A 183 0.63 -17.61 6.07
C MET A 183 0.05 -17.44 4.66
N ALA A 184 -1.16 -17.97 4.40
CA ALA A 184 -1.81 -17.82 3.10
C ALA A 184 -2.07 -16.35 2.76
N ILE A 185 -2.54 -15.54 3.73
CA ILE A 185 -2.70 -14.09 3.56
C ILE A 185 -1.36 -13.43 3.22
N PHE A 186 -0.29 -13.79 3.91
CA PHE A 186 1.05 -13.27 3.62
C PHE A 186 1.49 -13.60 2.18
N VAL A 187 1.33 -14.85 1.73
CA VAL A 187 1.67 -15.26 0.35
C VAL A 187 0.86 -14.48 -0.68
N ILE A 188 -0.45 -14.31 -0.45
CA ILE A 188 -1.32 -13.54 -1.34
C ILE A 188 -0.88 -12.06 -1.36
N ARG A 189 -0.58 -11.45 -0.21
CA ARG A 189 -0.07 -10.06 -0.11
C ARG A 189 1.24 -9.89 -0.86
N TYR A 190 2.19 -10.81 -0.66
CA TYR A 190 3.48 -10.79 -1.32
C TYR A 190 3.34 -10.88 -2.86
N GLY A 191 2.54 -11.84 -3.33
CA GLY A 191 2.24 -11.99 -4.77
C GLY A 191 1.52 -10.77 -5.34
N ALA A 192 0.56 -10.20 -4.61
CA ALA A 192 -0.13 -8.97 -5.00
C ALA A 192 0.82 -7.76 -5.05
N ALA A 193 1.79 -7.66 -4.12
CA ALA A 193 2.80 -6.60 -4.10
C ALA A 193 3.71 -6.66 -5.32
N LEU A 194 4.16 -7.86 -5.70
CA LEU A 194 4.94 -8.06 -6.93
C LEU A 194 4.10 -7.67 -8.16
N CYS A 195 2.88 -8.20 -8.28
CA CYS A 195 2.00 -7.91 -9.40
C CYS A 195 1.76 -6.40 -9.55
N ILE A 196 1.41 -5.71 -8.47
CA ILE A 196 1.07 -4.28 -8.52
C ILE A 196 2.30 -3.43 -8.88
N PHE A 197 3.49 -3.80 -8.40
CA PHE A 197 4.74 -3.11 -8.72
C PHE A 197 5.11 -3.25 -10.20
N PHE A 198 5.10 -4.48 -10.74
CA PHE A 198 5.40 -4.71 -12.16
C PHE A 198 4.35 -4.10 -13.10
N LEU A 199 3.07 -4.14 -12.72
CA LEU A 199 2.01 -3.42 -13.45
C LEU A 199 2.23 -1.91 -13.40
N GLY A 200 2.69 -1.39 -12.26
CA GLY A 200 3.10 -0.01 -12.07
C GLY A 200 4.20 0.44 -13.04
N LEU A 201 5.21 -0.41 -13.26
CA LEU A 201 6.29 -0.15 -14.23
C LEU A 201 5.80 -0.20 -15.67
N LYS A 202 4.90 -1.14 -16.00
CA LYS A 202 4.37 -1.30 -17.36
C LYS A 202 3.34 -0.23 -17.75
N ALA A 203 2.72 0.42 -16.77
CA ALA A 203 1.67 1.43 -16.94
C ALA A 203 0.61 1.08 -18.02
N PRO A 204 -0.02 -0.11 -17.94
CA PRO A 204 -0.81 -0.70 -19.02
C PRO A 204 -2.13 0.03 -19.35
N GLY A 205 -2.43 1.12 -18.63
CA GLY A 205 -3.61 1.95 -18.83
C GLY A 205 -3.35 3.27 -19.56
N ILE A 206 -2.08 3.59 -19.88
CA ILE A 206 -1.65 4.80 -20.57
C ILE A 206 -1.24 4.40 -21.99
N ALA A 207 -1.96 4.87 -23.01
CA ALA A 207 -1.59 4.59 -24.39
C ALA A 207 -0.22 5.20 -24.70
N ASN A 208 0.71 4.35 -25.12
CA ASN A 208 1.98 4.77 -25.72
C ASN A 208 1.67 5.32 -27.11
N THR A 209 1.25 6.58 -27.21
CA THR A 209 1.24 7.25 -28.52
C THR A 209 2.71 7.31 -28.98
N PRO A 210 3.09 6.68 -30.10
CA PRO A 210 4.46 6.77 -30.59
C PRO A 210 4.80 8.24 -30.81
N PRO A 211 6.00 8.72 -30.41
CA PRO A 211 6.39 10.13 -30.57
C PRO A 211 6.19 10.63 -32.02
N GLY A 212 6.38 9.76 -33.01
CA GLY A 212 6.18 10.08 -34.42
C GLY A 212 4.73 10.35 -34.84
N ALA A 213 3.73 9.76 -34.17
CA ALA A 213 2.33 9.98 -34.54
C ALA A 213 1.85 11.39 -34.17
N ARG A 214 2.31 11.95 -33.03
CA ARG A 214 1.98 13.33 -32.63
C ARG A 214 2.67 14.39 -33.48
N LEU A 215 3.89 14.13 -33.94
CA LEU A 215 4.61 15.05 -34.84
C LEU A 215 3.94 15.17 -36.21
N LEU A 216 3.28 14.11 -36.68
CA LEU A 216 2.50 14.13 -37.91
C LEU A 216 1.19 14.91 -37.73
N GLU A 217 0.54 14.75 -36.58
CA GLU A 217 -0.68 15.47 -36.20
C GLU A 217 -0.42 16.98 -36.04
N ASP A 218 0.66 17.37 -35.35
CA ASP A 218 1.10 18.77 -35.25
C ASP A 218 1.50 19.35 -36.61
N ARG A 219 2.20 18.58 -37.46
CA ARG A 219 2.48 19.03 -38.83
C ARG A 219 1.21 19.25 -39.64
N GLN A 220 0.23 18.36 -39.53
CA GLN A 220 -1.05 18.49 -40.25
C GLN A 220 -1.83 19.71 -39.79
N ASN A 221 -1.84 20.01 -38.48
CA ASN A 221 -2.52 21.19 -37.94
C ASN A 221 -1.85 22.52 -38.28
N VAL A 222 -0.54 22.54 -38.57
CA VAL A 222 0.17 23.76 -39.02
C VAL A 222 0.02 23.99 -40.53
N SER A 223 -0.39 22.98 -41.29
CA SER A 223 -0.53 23.04 -42.76
C SER A 223 -1.95 23.39 -43.26
N LEU A 224 -2.88 23.71 -42.37
CA LEU A 224 -4.23 24.21 -42.64
C LEU A 224 -4.36 25.66 -42.16
#